data_AF-A0A7Y2CNH1-F1
#
_entry.id   AF-A0A7Y2CNH1-F1
#
_cell.length_a   1.000
_cell.length_b   1.000
_cell.length_c   1.000
_cell.angle_alpha   90.00
_cell.angle_beta   90.00
_cell.angle_gamma   90.00
#
_symmetry.space_group_name_H-M   'P 1'
#
loop_
_entity.id
_entity.type
_entity.pdbx_description
1 polymer ?
#
loop_
_entity_poly.entity_id
_entity_poly.type
_entity_poly.pdbx_seq_one_letter_code
_entity_poly.pdbx_strand_id
1 'polypeptide(L)'
;MNARALAGWLPAIILPLATGDQLWTMIRSGSTENISAVTWTLFLLANLGALFLQRPQTRIAGIQMVLAFGVTSVLDVVIVGMVLAAG
;
A
#
# COMPACT_ATOMS: atom_id res chain seq x y z
N MET A 1 14.44 3.17 -21.90
CA MET A 1 13.11 3.37 -21.27
C MET A 1 12.69 4.82 -21.45
N ASN A 2 11.41 5.11 -21.70
CA ASN A 2 10.92 6.50 -21.77
C ASN A 2 10.47 6.99 -20.38
N ALA A 3 10.37 8.30 -20.19
CA ALA A 3 10.06 8.91 -18.89
C ALA A 3 8.74 8.40 -18.27
N ARG A 4 7.74 8.09 -19.10
CA ARG A 4 6.45 7.53 -18.65
C ARG A 4 6.61 6.13 -18.02
N ALA A 5 7.44 5.27 -18.61
CA ALA A 5 7.69 3.94 -18.08
C ALA A 5 8.44 3.99 -16.72
N LEU A 6 9.30 5.00 -16.53
CA LEU A 6 9.97 5.26 -15.25
C LEU A 6 9.00 5.81 -14.19
N ALA A 7 8.09 6.70 -14.58
CA ALA A 7 7.11 7.28 -13.67
C ALA A 7 6.18 6.21 -13.04
N GLY A 8 5.83 5.15 -13.77
CA GLY A 8 5.04 4.03 -13.23
C GLY A 8 5.73 3.25 -12.11
N TRP A 9 7.06 3.29 -12.03
CA TRP A 9 7.81 2.66 -10.94
C TRP A 9 7.78 3.45 -9.64
N LEU A 10 7.50 4.77 -9.69
CA LEU A 10 7.45 5.60 -8.49
C LEU A 10 6.38 5.10 -7.49
N PRO A 11 5.09 4.99 -7.84
CA PRO A 11 4.10 4.46 -6.91
C PRO A 11 4.36 2.99 -6.57
N ALA A 12 4.88 2.20 -7.52
CA ALA A 12 5.20 0.78 -7.33
C ALA A 12 6.27 0.53 -6.26
N ILE A 13 7.10 1.52 -5.95
CA ILE A 13 8.18 1.44 -4.96
C ILE A 13 7.81 2.26 -3.72
N ILE A 14 7.39 3.51 -3.90
CA ILE A 14 7.18 4.45 -2.79
C ILE A 14 6.03 3.99 -1.89
N LEU A 15 4.90 3.57 -2.46
CA LEU A 15 3.72 3.18 -1.66
C LEU A 15 4.01 1.97 -0.76
N PRO A 16 4.48 0.81 -1.28
CA PRO A 16 4.75 -0.33 -0.42
C PRO A 16 5.87 -0.07 0.58
N LEU A 17 6.88 0.74 0.24
CA LEU A 17 7.94 1.08 1.20
C LEU A 17 7.44 2.00 2.31
N ALA A 18 6.65 3.02 2.00
CA ALA A 18 6.09 3.93 3.00
C ALA A 18 5.13 3.20 3.95
N THR A 19 4.22 2.38 3.41
CA THR A 19 3.31 1.57 4.24
C THR A 19 4.08 0.51 5.02
N GLY A 20 5.12 -0.09 4.42
CA GLY A 20 6.01 -1.03 5.09
C GLY A 20 6.77 -0.40 6.26
N ASP A 21 7.25 0.84 6.11
CA ASP A 21 7.93 1.59 7.18
C ASP A 21 6.99 1.92 8.35
N GLN A 22 5.73 2.27 8.06
CA GLN A 22 4.71 2.42 9.11
C GLN A 22 4.52 1.11 9.89
N LEU A 23 4.31 0.00 9.17
CA LEU A 23 4.11 -1.31 9.79
C LEU A 23 5.33 -1.73 10.61
N TRP A 24 6.54 -1.53 10.08
CA TRP A 24 7.78 -1.79 10.79
C TRP A 24 7.89 -0.96 12.07
N THR A 25 7.53 0.32 12.00
CA THR A 25 7.53 1.24 13.16
C THR A 25 6.55 0.77 14.23
N MET A 26 5.35 0.29 13.85
CA MET A 26 4.38 -0.31 14.78
C MET A 26 4.93 -1.54 15.48
N ILE A 27 5.52 -2.46 14.72
CA ILE A 27 6.09 -3.70 15.26
C ILE A 27 7.24 -3.38 16.23
N ARG A 28 8.10 -2.42 15.86
CA ARG A 28 9.27 -2.06 16.68
C ARG A 28 8.89 -1.30 17.95
N SER A 29 7.90 -0.41 17.87
CA SER A 29 7.44 0.38 19.02
C SER A 29 6.53 -0.42 19.94
N GLY A 30 5.86 -1.46 19.41
CA GLY A 30 4.82 -2.21 20.12
C GLY A 30 3.57 -1.37 20.43
N SER A 31 3.40 -0.22 19.77
CA SER A 31 2.30 0.72 20.03
C SER A 31 1.54 1.09 18.76
N THR A 32 0.23 1.19 18.89
CA THR A 32 -0.72 1.62 17.86
C THR A 32 -1.50 2.88 18.25
N GLU A 33 -1.14 3.53 19.36
CA GLU A 33 -1.94 4.58 20.03
C GLU A 33 -2.33 5.76 19.13
N ASN A 34 -1.46 6.13 18.18
CA ASN A 34 -1.68 7.27 17.28
C ASN A 34 -2.05 6.85 15.84
N ILE A 35 -2.48 5.60 15.65
CA ILE A 35 -2.72 5.03 14.34
C ILE A 35 -4.21 4.79 14.14
N SER A 36 -4.81 5.53 13.21
CA SER A 36 -6.25 5.49 12.93
C SER A 36 -6.63 4.28 12.07
N ALA A 37 -7.36 3.32 12.65
CA ALA A 37 -7.92 2.18 11.91
C ALA A 37 -8.80 2.63 10.72
N VAL A 38 -9.56 3.72 10.89
CA VAL A 38 -10.41 4.28 9.83
C VAL A 38 -9.56 4.77 8.66
N THR A 39 -8.48 5.51 8.93
CA THR A 39 -7.59 6.02 7.89
C THR A 39 -6.97 4.89 7.08
N TRP A 40 -6.45 3.86 7.75
CA TRP A 40 -5.84 2.71 7.07
C TRP A 40 -6.87 1.84 6.33
N THR A 41 -8.11 1.76 6.84
CA THR A 41 -9.21 1.11 6.11
C THR A 41 -9.56 1.88 4.83
N LEU A 42 -9.57 3.22 4.88
CA LEU A 42 -9.81 4.04 3.69
C LEU A 42 -8.68 3.91 2.66
N PHE A 43 -7.42 3.84 3.10
CA PHE A 43 -6.30 3.55 2.20
C PHE A 43 -6.39 2.17 1.57
N LEU A 44 -6.75 1.14 2.34
CA LEU A 44 -7.02 -0.19 1.81
C LEU A 44 -8.05 -0.14 0.67
N LEU A 45 -9.21 0.49 0.92
CA LEU A 45 -10.28 0.61 -0.08
C LEU A 45 -9.84 1.42 -1.31
N ALA A 46 -9.08 2.50 -1.10
CA ALA A 46 -8.55 3.31 -2.18
C ALA A 46 -7.57 2.53 -3.06
N ASN A 47 -6.64 1.78 -2.45
CA ASN A 47 -5.66 0.97 -3.16
C ASN A 47 -6.33 -0.20 -3.91
N LEU A 48 -7.30 -0.89 -3.30
CA LEU A 48 -8.08 -1.93 -3.98
C LEU A 48 -8.90 -1.35 -5.15
N GLY A 49 -9.53 -0.19 -4.96
CA GLY A 49 -10.26 0.51 -6.00
C GLY A 49 -9.34 0.89 -7.17
N ALA A 50 -8.17 1.45 -6.87
CA ALA A 50 -7.15 1.79 -7.87
C ALA A 50 -6.69 0.56 -8.65
N LEU A 51 -6.43 -0.57 -7.98
CA LEU A 51 -6.05 -1.82 -8.61
C LEU A 51 -7.16 -2.37 -9.53
N PHE A 52 -8.43 -2.30 -9.11
CA PHE A 52 -9.56 -2.86 -9.86
C PHE A 52 -9.96 -2.04 -11.10
N LEU A 53 -9.90 -0.71 -11.00
CA LEU A 53 -10.23 0.19 -12.11
C LEU A 53 -9.18 0.21 -13.22
N GLN A 54 -7.98 -0.21 -12.87
CA GLN A 54 -6.84 -0.17 -13.74
C GLN A 54 -6.90 -1.18 -14.89
N ARG A 55 -6.31 -0.81 -16.03
CA ARG A 55 -6.28 -1.61 -17.27
C ARG A 55 -4.87 -1.55 -17.88
N PRO A 56 -3.94 -2.42 -17.45
CA PRO A 56 -2.56 -2.38 -17.94
C PRO A 56 -2.48 -2.81 -19.40
N GLN A 57 -1.78 -2.02 -20.24
CA GLN A 57 -1.55 -2.33 -21.65
C GLN A 57 -0.33 -3.25 -21.86
N THR A 58 0.53 -3.36 -20.85
CA THR A 58 1.74 -4.19 -20.91
C THR A 58 1.91 -5.00 -19.63
N ARG A 59 2.65 -6.11 -19.71
CA ARG A 59 2.98 -6.93 -18.53
C ARG A 59 3.73 -6.13 -17.47
N ILE A 60 4.66 -5.27 -17.88
CA ILE A 60 5.44 -4.43 -16.94
C ILE A 60 4.53 -3.46 -16.20
N ALA A 61 3.61 -2.80 -16.90
CA ALA A 61 2.62 -1.93 -16.25
C ALA A 61 1.77 -2.73 -15.25
N GLY A 62 1.31 -3.93 -15.63
CA GLY A 62 0.57 -4.81 -14.71
C GLY A 62 1.35 -5.14 -13.43
N ILE A 63 2.65 -5.42 -13.54
CA ILE A 63 3.52 -5.66 -12.37
C ILE A 63 3.64 -4.39 -11.52
N GLN A 64 3.91 -3.23 -12.13
CA GLN A 64 4.01 -1.95 -11.42
C GLN A 64 2.73 -1.67 -10.60
N MET A 65 1.57 -1.98 -11.17
CA MET A 65 0.25 -1.74 -10.60
C MET A 65 -0.06 -2.69 -9.43
N VAL A 66 0.28 -3.97 -9.58
CA VAL A 66 0.17 -4.96 -8.48
C VAL A 66 1.11 -4.58 -7.34
N LEU A 67 2.33 -4.14 -7.62
CA LEU A 67 3.26 -3.69 -6.58
C LEU A 67 2.77 -2.40 -5.89
N ALA A 68 2.31 -1.42 -6.67
CA ALA A 68 1.86 -0.13 -6.14
C ALA A 68 0.62 -0.26 -5.25
N PHE A 69 -0.36 -1.04 -5.69
CA PHE A 69 -1.68 -1.04 -5.08
C PHE A 69 -2.01 -2.37 -4.41
N GLY A 70 -1.69 -3.50 -5.05
CA GLY A 70 -1.97 -4.83 -4.49
C GLY A 70 -1.15 -5.13 -3.23
N VAL A 71 0.17 -4.97 -3.32
CA VAL A 71 1.05 -5.18 -2.15
C VAL A 71 0.73 -4.17 -1.05
N THR A 72 0.54 -2.90 -1.39
CA THR A 72 0.17 -1.86 -0.43
C THR A 72 -1.16 -2.17 0.25
N SER A 73 -2.19 -2.63 -0.47
CA SER A 73 -3.44 -3.11 0.14
C SER A 73 -3.23 -4.24 1.13
N VAL A 74 -2.36 -5.21 0.83
CA VAL A 74 -2.04 -6.29 1.79
C VAL A 74 -1.44 -5.70 3.06
N LEU A 75 -0.52 -4.74 2.94
CA LEU A 75 0.09 -4.08 4.10
C LEU A 75 -0.94 -3.25 4.88
N ASP A 76 -1.86 -2.55 4.20
CA ASP A 76 -2.94 -1.80 4.84
C ASP A 76 -3.85 -2.72 5.68
N VAL A 77 -4.21 -3.91 5.16
CA VAL A 77 -4.96 -4.94 5.92
C VAL A 77 -4.20 -5.32 7.19
N VAL A 78 -2.89 -5.54 7.10
CA VAL A 78 -2.09 -5.92 8.27
C VAL A 78 -2.06 -4.80 9.30
N ILE A 79 -1.88 -3.54 8.88
CA ILE A 79 -1.92 -2.39 9.77
C ILE A 79 -3.28 -2.28 10.46
N VAL A 80 -4.38 -2.35 9.71
CA VAL A 80 -5.74 -2.32 10.28
C VAL A 80 -5.92 -3.46 11.29
N GLY A 81 -5.50 -4.68 10.93
CA GLY A 81 -5.58 -5.84 11.83
C GLY A 81 -4.81 -5.64 13.13
N MET A 82 -3.61 -5.07 13.07
CA MET A 82 -2.80 -4.76 14.25
C MET A 82 -3.44 -3.69 15.13
N VAL A 83 -3.97 -2.61 14.53
CA VAL A 83 -4.64 -1.56 15.29
C VAL A 83 -5.88 -2.09 16.00
N LEU A 84 -6.70 -2.90 15.31
CA LEU A 84 -7.91 -3.48 15.88
C LEU A 84 -7.63 -4.56 16.93
N ALA A 85 -6.50 -5.25 16.86
CA ALA A 85 -6.11 -6.25 17.85
C ALA A 85 -5.47 -5.65 19.11
N ALA A 86 -5.00 -4.41 19.04
CA ALA A 86 -4.35 -3.71 20.14
C ALA A 86 -5.29 -2.79 20.94
N GLY A 87 -6.48 -2.50 20.41
CA GLY A 87 -7.57 -1.77 21.10
C GLY A 87 -8.54 -2.71 21.80
#